data_AF-A0A662T0J0-F1
#
_entry.id   AF-A0A662T0J0-F1
#
_cell.length_a   1.000
_cell.length_b   1.000
_cell.length_c   1.000
_cell.angle_alpha   90.00
_cell.angle_beta   90.00
_cell.angle_gamma   90.00
#
_symmetry.space_group_name_H-M   'P 1'
#
loop_
_entity.id
_entity.type
_entity.pdbx_description
1 polymer ?
#
loop_
_entity_poly.entity_id
_entity_poly.type
_entity_poly.pdbx_seq_one_letter_code
_entity_poly.pdbx_strand_id
1 'polypeptide(L)'
;MRVKVTACESAARLEHDADVHVVISPSAALGDRVIWIRLTPKLAYLLSSREDTSEEILDELGLMEALREWVRGAVSEGLIAPPAGSHRWLKRTIGALIELGGEASAARLREHVGVSEQALRSILAALGQMKLVEARGGRVRLKSSPALQRLYKLMLEKKTSTSRELRREFIATSSKTLQWHMDILRRLGLVDSTRVGNIARYSVRDCSYYEEWSRRIASKAELLSESELRELEEAASMAREAFKRSDAVEAGLMLRKASEALSELEEKAEGRSSALSLASELAKRVEGLKRELSSEPELLKLVEGAEASRKLADVLSQPPWRVSLEGVREVEQELAELERRAREALRALAAVRSFRLIPKAVGSLLSRGEAEEVEREAAEAVADILRGVPSEKVMERLYGSKGYRVFEELVATKLGELLGRVSDIENSLQLLAADHRLRALAKLSAVKRGVRELSEASLEDTTPEELLAEIKEVERELKELEEAVAEEVLSVVSRAVRGREVSRRELAEKLGAGEKTALAALSLLERAQLAEVVVRIKRV
;
A
#
# COMPACT_ATOMS: atom_id res chain seq x y z
N MET A 1 13.12 -6.71 50.68
CA MET A 1 14.58 -6.65 50.46
C MET A 1 15.07 -5.50 51.33
N ARG A 2 16.05 -5.67 52.22
CA ARG A 2 16.57 -4.53 53.01
C ARG A 2 17.75 -3.95 52.25
N VAL A 3 17.57 -2.79 51.61
CA VAL A 3 18.64 -2.12 50.88
C VAL A 3 19.33 -1.18 51.86
N LYS A 4 20.58 -1.46 52.24
CA LYS A 4 21.35 -0.63 53.16
C LYS A 4 22.37 0.20 52.40
N VAL A 5 21.96 1.40 51.99
CA VAL A 5 22.84 2.32 51.28
C VAL A 5 23.87 2.88 52.28
N THR A 6 25.16 2.64 52.01
CA THR A 6 26.27 3.14 52.84
C THR A 6 27.18 3.99 51.96
N ALA A 7 27.12 5.31 52.15
CA ALA A 7 28.03 6.22 51.46
C ALA A 7 29.44 6.07 52.06
N CYS A 8 30.44 5.74 51.24
CA CYS A 8 31.83 5.75 51.69
C CYS A 8 32.38 7.18 51.64
N GLU A 9 32.78 7.64 52.82
CA GLU A 9 33.66 8.78 53.14
C GLU A 9 33.26 10.21 52.73
N SER A 10 32.96 10.98 53.79
CA SER A 10 33.04 12.43 53.92
C SER A 10 32.17 13.26 52.97
N ALA A 11 30.96 13.59 53.44
CA ALA A 11 30.08 14.63 52.90
C ALA A 11 30.71 16.05 52.80
N ALA A 12 32.01 16.21 53.08
CA ALA A 12 32.71 17.49 53.15
C ALA A 12 33.40 17.92 51.85
N ARG A 13 33.33 17.14 50.75
CA ARG A 13 34.01 17.47 49.47
C ARG A 13 33.18 17.21 48.20
N LEU A 14 31.87 17.46 48.24
CA LEU A 14 30.98 17.26 47.09
C LEU A 14 30.80 18.55 46.27
N GLU A 15 31.83 18.96 45.52
CA GLU A 15 31.69 20.03 44.50
C GLU A 15 31.65 19.51 43.05
N HIS A 16 31.99 18.23 42.80
CA HIS A 16 31.90 17.59 41.48
C HIS A 16 31.28 16.19 41.56
N ASP A 17 30.71 15.70 40.45
CA ASP A 17 30.03 14.40 40.31
C ASP A 17 30.69 13.30 41.14
N ALA A 18 30.02 12.86 42.19
CA ALA A 18 30.56 11.87 43.11
C ALA A 18 30.03 10.48 42.78
N ASP A 19 30.96 9.53 42.67
CA ASP A 19 30.61 8.12 42.63
C ASP A 19 30.11 7.70 44.01
N VAL A 20 28.83 7.37 44.11
CA VAL A 20 28.21 6.93 45.36
C VAL A 20 28.16 5.42 45.36
N HIS A 21 28.72 4.81 46.40
CA HIS A 21 28.62 3.38 46.59
C HIS A 21 27.24 3.03 47.14
N VAL A 22 26.45 2.29 46.37
CA VAL A 22 25.18 1.75 46.86
C VAL A 22 25.39 0.28 47.17
N VAL A 23 25.67 -0.02 48.44
CA VAL A 23 25.70 -1.40 48.90
C VAL A 23 24.27 -1.91 48.98
N ILE A 24 23.96 -2.96 48.24
CA ILE A 24 22.62 -3.54 48.21
C ILE A 24 22.71 -4.94 48.78
N SER A 25 22.48 -5.07 50.08
CA SER A 25 22.46 -6.35 50.81
C SER A 25 21.15 -7.09 50.56
N PRO A 26 21.08 -8.10 49.69
CA PRO A 26 19.82 -8.77 49.38
C PRO A 26 19.55 -9.84 50.45
N SER A 27 19.26 -9.44 51.69
CA SER A 27 19.06 -10.33 52.87
C SER A 27 20.30 -11.15 53.29
N ALA A 28 20.33 -11.57 54.55
CA ALA A 28 21.45 -12.27 55.20
C ALA A 28 21.91 -13.58 54.51
N ALA A 29 21.13 -14.11 53.56
CA ALA A 29 21.44 -15.34 52.83
C ALA A 29 22.31 -15.13 51.56
N LEU A 30 22.46 -13.91 51.05
CA LEU A 30 23.09 -13.66 49.74
C LEU A 30 24.49 -13.02 49.79
N GLY A 31 25.01 -12.74 51.00
CA GLY A 31 26.28 -12.01 51.17
C GLY A 31 26.17 -10.55 50.70
N ASP A 32 26.88 -9.65 51.37
CA ASP A 32 26.89 -8.24 50.97
C ASP A 32 27.71 -8.11 49.67
N ARG A 33 27.07 -7.69 48.57
CA ARG A 33 27.77 -7.31 47.33
C ARG A 33 27.47 -5.85 46.98
N VAL A 34 28.54 -5.13 46.65
CA VAL A 34 28.53 -3.70 46.34
C VAL A 34 28.21 -3.50 44.87
N ILE A 35 27.16 -2.72 44.56
CA ILE A 35 26.85 -2.29 43.20
C ILE A 35 27.27 -0.83 43.05
N TRP A 36 28.03 -0.53 41.99
CA TRP A 36 28.55 0.81 41.72
C TRP A 36 27.56 1.57 40.85
N ILE A 37 27.01 2.67 41.35
CA ILE A 37 26.09 3.52 40.58
C ILE A 37 26.54 4.97 40.74
N ARG A 38 26.81 5.64 39.62
CA ARG A 38 27.18 7.06 39.63
C ARG A 38 25.91 7.90 39.85
N LEU A 39 25.88 8.68 40.92
CA LEU A 39 24.75 9.53 41.27
C LEU A 39 25.12 11.00 41.09
N THR A 40 24.13 11.85 40.84
CA THR A 40 24.35 13.30 40.90
C THR A 40 24.61 13.75 42.34
N PRO A 41 25.39 14.82 42.57
CA PRO A 41 25.75 15.27 43.93
C PRO A 41 24.55 15.54 44.85
N LYS A 42 23.43 16.03 44.31
CA LYS A 42 22.17 16.23 45.06
C LYS A 42 21.57 14.92 45.57
N LEU A 43 21.63 13.85 44.77
CA LEU A 43 21.09 12.53 45.12
C LEU A 43 22.01 11.80 46.09
N ALA A 44 23.33 11.95 45.93
CA ALA A 44 24.33 11.46 46.87
C ALA A 44 24.07 11.95 48.29
N TYR A 45 23.84 13.26 48.44
CA TYR A 45 23.58 13.91 49.72
C TYR A 45 22.26 13.42 50.37
N LEU A 46 21.20 13.30 49.58
CA LEU A 46 19.88 12.80 50.04
C LEU A 46 19.93 11.36 50.56
N LEU A 47 20.72 10.49 49.91
CA LEU A 47 20.85 9.09 50.32
C LEU A 47 21.83 8.89 51.47
N SER A 48 22.90 9.70 51.58
CA SER A 48 23.88 9.61 52.67
C SER A 48 23.35 9.98 54.06
N SER A 49 22.20 10.66 54.13
CA SER A 49 21.61 11.19 55.37
C SER A 49 20.51 10.31 55.98
N ARG A 50 20.21 9.15 55.39
CA ARG A 50 19.14 8.24 55.84
C ARG A 50 19.67 6.82 56.02
N GLU A 51 19.63 6.29 57.24
CA GLU A 51 20.08 4.91 57.56
C GLU A 51 19.22 3.82 56.90
N ASP A 52 17.94 4.12 56.62
CA ASP A 52 17.00 3.24 55.91
C ASP A 52 16.29 4.05 54.81
N THR A 53 16.56 3.77 53.54
CA THR A 53 15.86 4.39 52.41
C THR A 53 14.67 3.52 51.99
N SER A 54 13.47 4.10 51.89
CA SER A 54 12.26 3.35 51.49
C SER A 54 12.29 2.95 50.01
N GLU A 55 11.62 1.84 49.66
CA GLU A 55 11.47 1.38 48.25
C GLU A 55 10.88 2.45 47.34
N GLU A 56 9.99 3.30 47.85
CA GLU A 56 9.34 4.40 47.11
C GLU A 56 10.36 5.44 46.63
N ILE A 57 11.32 5.82 47.47
CA ILE A 57 12.38 6.78 47.10
C ILE A 57 13.31 6.16 46.05
N LEU A 58 13.60 4.86 46.16
CA LEU A 58 14.44 4.17 45.18
C LEU A 58 13.72 3.98 43.83
N ASP A 59 12.40 3.80 43.82
CA ASP A 59 11.57 3.75 42.61
C ASP A 59 11.48 5.15 41.96
N GLU A 60 11.25 6.23 42.73
CA GLU A 60 11.22 7.62 42.22
C GLU A 60 12.54 8.04 41.56
N LEU A 61 13.66 7.48 42.01
CA LEU A 61 14.99 7.75 41.47
C LEU A 61 15.37 6.85 40.28
N GLY A 62 14.48 5.95 39.84
CA GLY A 62 14.76 4.98 38.77
C GLY A 62 15.79 3.90 39.14
N LEU A 63 16.34 3.94 40.36
CA LEU A 63 17.37 3.02 40.85
C LEU A 63 16.83 1.61 41.04
N MET A 64 15.55 1.48 41.39
CA MET A 64 14.88 0.17 41.45
C MET A 64 14.79 -0.49 40.09
N GLU A 65 14.66 0.27 39.00
CA GLU A 65 14.60 -0.30 37.65
C GLU A 65 15.99 -0.79 37.22
N ALA A 66 17.02 0.03 37.40
CA ALA A 66 18.42 -0.36 37.19
C ALA A 66 18.81 -1.57 38.04
N LEU A 67 18.35 -1.64 39.29
CA LEU A 67 18.54 -2.79 40.17
C LEU A 67 17.80 -4.03 39.67
N ARG A 68 16.55 -3.89 39.22
CA ARG A 68 15.77 -4.97 38.60
C ARG A 68 16.43 -5.45 37.31
N GLU A 69 17.09 -4.58 36.55
CA GLU A 69 17.87 -4.93 35.36
C GLU A 69 19.14 -5.68 35.71
N TRP A 70 19.89 -5.18 36.67
CA TRP A 70 21.10 -5.84 37.14
C TRP A 70 20.79 -7.23 37.72
N VAL A 71 19.75 -7.34 38.56
CA VAL A 71 19.29 -8.64 39.08
C VAL A 71 18.82 -9.55 37.95
N ARG A 72 18.21 -9.02 36.89
CA ARG A 72 17.85 -9.80 35.68
C ARG A 72 19.11 -10.36 35.02
N GLY A 73 20.09 -9.50 34.72
CA GLY A 73 21.36 -9.87 34.10
C GLY A 73 22.12 -10.90 34.93
N ALA A 74 22.26 -10.65 36.24
CA ALA A 74 22.98 -11.52 37.16
C ALA A 74 22.31 -12.90 37.34
N VAL A 75 20.96 -12.98 37.29
CA VAL A 75 20.24 -14.27 37.30
C VAL A 75 20.41 -15.01 35.97
N SER A 76 20.34 -14.32 34.83
CA SER A 76 20.56 -14.94 33.51
C SER A 76 21.99 -15.44 33.34
N GLU A 77 22.96 -14.71 33.87
CA GLU A 77 24.39 -15.06 33.86
C GLU A 77 24.77 -16.08 34.95
N GLY A 78 23.84 -16.40 35.86
CA GLY A 78 24.07 -17.37 36.94
C GLY A 78 24.96 -16.87 38.08
N LEU A 79 25.23 -15.56 38.13
CA LEU A 79 25.98 -14.91 39.20
C LEU A 79 25.23 -14.91 40.53
N ILE A 80 23.89 -14.96 40.49
CA ILE A 80 23.03 -15.07 41.67
C ILE A 80 21.91 -16.10 41.43
N ALA A 81 21.57 -16.87 42.47
CA ALA A 81 20.37 -17.69 42.45
C ALA A 81 19.13 -16.77 42.53
N PRO A 82 18.08 -17.01 41.74
CA PRO A 82 16.82 -16.30 41.90
C PRO A 82 16.35 -16.53 43.34
N PRO A 83 15.86 -15.49 44.04
CA PRO A 83 15.43 -15.63 45.42
C PRO A 83 14.39 -16.75 45.48
N ALA A 84 14.63 -17.74 46.35
CA ALA A 84 13.74 -18.88 46.51
C ALA A 84 12.31 -18.39 46.72
N GLY A 85 11.39 -18.79 45.85
CA GLY A 85 10.00 -18.33 45.91
C GLY A 85 9.68 -17.05 45.13
N SER A 86 10.55 -16.56 44.22
CA SER A 86 10.18 -15.47 43.32
C SER A 86 9.02 -15.88 42.40
N HIS A 87 7.84 -15.36 42.71
CA HIS A 87 6.58 -15.59 41.98
C HIS A 87 6.69 -15.30 40.47
N ARG A 88 7.59 -14.41 40.04
CA ARG A 88 7.80 -14.11 38.62
C ARG A 88 8.43 -15.29 37.88
N TRP A 89 9.52 -15.83 38.41
CA TRP A 89 10.29 -16.91 37.78
C TRP A 89 9.56 -18.25 37.83
N LEU A 90 8.84 -18.50 38.92
CA LEU A 90 7.96 -19.66 39.03
C LEU A 90 6.83 -19.60 37.97
N LYS A 91 6.18 -18.43 37.77
CA LYS A 91 5.16 -18.22 36.72
C LYS A 91 5.72 -18.43 35.33
N ARG A 92 6.90 -17.87 35.06
CA ARG A 92 7.58 -17.99 33.77
C ARG A 92 7.93 -19.44 33.44
N THR A 93 8.44 -20.18 34.42
CA THR A 93 8.82 -21.60 34.25
C THR A 93 7.60 -22.49 34.04
N ILE A 94 6.50 -22.26 34.78
CA ILE A 94 5.22 -22.96 34.52
C ILE A 94 4.70 -22.61 33.12
N GLY A 95 4.72 -21.33 32.73
CA GLY A 95 4.34 -20.90 31.39
C GLY A 95 5.14 -21.61 30.30
N ALA A 96 6.46 -21.63 30.44
CA ALA A 96 7.37 -22.34 29.54
C ALA A 96 7.07 -23.85 29.47
N LEU A 97 6.80 -24.49 30.61
CA LEU A 97 6.41 -25.91 30.62
C LEU A 97 5.08 -26.14 29.89
N ILE A 98 4.08 -25.27 30.06
CA ILE A 98 2.81 -25.36 29.33
C ILE A 98 3.06 -25.16 27.83
N GLU A 99 3.92 -24.21 27.44
CA GLU A 99 4.32 -23.95 26.06
C GLU A 99 5.05 -25.12 25.41
N LEU A 100 5.83 -25.86 26.19
CA LEU A 100 6.54 -27.05 25.74
C LEU A 100 5.68 -28.33 25.83
N GLY A 101 4.36 -28.21 26.03
CA GLY A 101 3.43 -29.35 26.05
C GLY A 101 3.37 -30.13 27.37
N GLY A 102 3.83 -29.53 28.46
CA GLY A 102 3.75 -30.07 29.82
C GLY A 102 4.93 -30.92 30.26
N GLU A 103 5.85 -31.29 29.36
CA GLU A 103 7.06 -32.04 29.69
C GLU A 103 8.24 -31.62 28.78
N ALA A 104 9.37 -31.29 29.38
CA ALA A 104 10.57 -30.85 28.66
C ALA A 104 11.85 -31.39 29.29
N SER A 105 12.94 -31.46 28.52
CA SER A 105 14.28 -31.64 29.10
C SER A 105 14.66 -30.40 29.91
N ALA A 106 15.44 -30.57 30.97
CA ALA A 106 15.93 -29.44 31.78
C ALA A 106 16.73 -28.44 30.92
N ALA A 107 17.48 -28.92 29.92
CA ALA A 107 18.22 -28.08 28.98
C ALA A 107 17.28 -27.20 28.13
N ARG A 108 16.25 -27.79 27.51
CA ARG A 108 15.28 -27.03 26.69
C ARG A 108 14.47 -26.05 27.53
N LEU A 109 14.07 -26.46 28.74
CA LEU A 109 13.38 -25.57 29.67
C LEU A 109 14.26 -24.40 30.10
N ARG A 110 15.56 -24.64 30.33
CA ARG A 110 16.54 -23.61 30.68
C ARG A 110 16.66 -22.55 29.59
N GLU A 111 16.80 -22.97 28.34
CA GLU A 111 16.89 -22.09 27.18
C GLU A 111 15.63 -21.24 27.02
N HIS A 112 14.45 -21.87 27.12
CA HIS A 112 13.16 -21.18 26.97
C HIS A 112 12.89 -20.17 28.10
N VAL A 113 13.29 -20.49 29.32
CA VAL A 113 13.12 -19.60 30.49
C VAL A 113 14.19 -18.49 30.52
N GLY A 114 15.37 -18.75 29.94
CA GLY A 114 16.50 -17.80 29.89
C GLY A 114 17.20 -17.63 31.24
N VAL A 115 17.56 -18.75 31.88
CA VAL A 115 18.21 -18.76 33.21
C VAL A 115 19.41 -19.70 33.25
N SER A 116 20.32 -19.51 34.20
CA SER A 116 21.41 -20.47 34.43
C SER A 116 20.89 -21.82 34.92
N GLU A 117 21.72 -22.86 34.83
CA GLU A 117 21.35 -24.20 35.30
C GLU A 117 21.10 -24.23 36.82
N GLN A 118 21.92 -23.55 37.61
CA GLN A 118 21.75 -23.45 39.06
C GLN A 118 20.46 -22.71 39.42
N ALA A 119 20.14 -21.63 38.68
CA ALA A 119 18.89 -20.90 38.85
C ALA A 119 17.67 -21.78 38.53
N LEU A 120 17.71 -22.54 37.43
CA LEU A 120 16.65 -23.47 37.08
C LEU A 120 16.47 -24.56 38.14
N ARG A 121 17.55 -25.15 38.66
CA ARG A 121 17.49 -26.15 39.75
C ARG A 121 16.80 -25.59 41.00
N SER A 122 17.12 -24.36 41.41
CA SER A 122 16.47 -23.68 42.54
C SER A 122 14.96 -23.46 42.30
N ILE A 123 14.60 -22.99 41.10
CA ILE A 123 13.20 -22.78 40.71
C ILE A 123 12.42 -24.11 40.70
N LEU A 124 13.00 -25.16 40.12
CA LEU A 124 12.39 -26.49 40.06
C LEU A 124 12.23 -27.12 41.44
N ALA A 125 13.19 -26.92 42.34
CA ALA A 125 13.07 -27.36 43.73
C ALA A 125 11.88 -26.70 44.43
N ALA A 126 11.70 -25.38 44.26
CA ALA A 126 10.55 -24.65 44.81
C ALA A 126 9.22 -25.13 44.20
N LEU A 127 9.14 -25.33 42.88
CA LEU A 127 7.95 -25.90 42.22
C LEU A 127 7.67 -27.34 42.66
N GLY A 128 8.71 -28.13 42.93
CA GLY A 128 8.62 -29.49 43.44
C GLY A 128 8.06 -29.53 44.86
N GLN A 129 8.49 -28.62 45.74
CA GLN A 129 7.90 -28.45 47.08
C GLN A 129 6.41 -28.10 47.00
N MET A 130 6.01 -27.31 46.00
CA MET A 130 4.60 -26.99 45.73
C MET A 130 3.83 -28.14 45.05
N LYS A 131 4.49 -29.28 44.76
CA LYS A 131 3.94 -30.44 44.03
C LYS A 131 3.35 -30.08 42.65
N LEU A 132 3.91 -29.05 42.00
CA LEU A 132 3.48 -28.59 40.67
C LEU A 132 4.34 -29.19 39.55
N VAL A 133 5.53 -29.68 39.85
CA VAL A 133 6.40 -30.33 38.87
C VAL A 133 7.01 -31.60 39.43
N GLU A 134 7.38 -32.51 38.54
CA GLU A 134 8.22 -33.66 38.83
C GLU A 134 9.46 -33.62 37.95
N ALA A 135 10.63 -33.70 38.56
CA ALA A 135 11.90 -33.84 37.86
C ALA A 135 12.40 -35.28 37.99
N ARG A 136 12.52 -36.01 36.87
CA ARG A 136 13.08 -37.38 36.81
C ARG A 136 13.94 -37.52 35.56
N GLY A 137 15.14 -38.12 35.71
CA GLY A 137 16.01 -38.45 34.58
C GLY A 137 16.37 -37.28 33.67
N GLY A 138 16.56 -36.07 34.24
CA GLY A 138 16.87 -34.85 33.47
C GLY A 138 15.68 -34.24 32.72
N ARG A 139 14.47 -34.80 32.87
CA ARG A 139 13.22 -34.23 32.35
C ARG A 139 12.38 -33.66 33.47
N VAL A 140 11.61 -32.63 33.13
CA VAL A 140 10.70 -31.92 34.03
C VAL A 140 9.29 -32.02 33.44
N ARG A 141 8.36 -32.56 34.23
CA ARG A 141 6.96 -32.70 33.88
C ARG A 141 6.08 -31.85 34.81
N LEU A 142 5.13 -31.14 34.24
CA LEU A 142 4.09 -30.42 34.98
C LEU A 142 3.08 -31.42 35.57
N LYS A 143 2.70 -31.22 36.83
CA LYS A 143 1.72 -32.02 37.55
C LYS A 143 0.61 -31.15 38.10
N SER A 144 -0.59 -31.70 38.11
CA SER A 144 -1.69 -31.09 38.82
C SER A 144 -1.55 -31.39 40.31
N SER A 145 -1.21 -30.37 41.09
CA SER A 145 -1.15 -30.52 42.54
C SER A 145 -2.55 -30.86 43.09
N PRO A 146 -2.67 -31.57 44.21
CA PRO A 146 -3.99 -31.86 44.80
C PRO A 146 -4.81 -30.59 45.11
N ALA A 147 -4.13 -29.48 45.41
CA ALA A 147 -4.77 -28.18 45.58
C ALA A 147 -5.31 -27.63 44.24
N LEU A 148 -4.53 -27.73 43.16
CA LEU A 148 -4.96 -27.32 41.83
C LEU A 148 -6.15 -28.14 41.32
N GLN A 149 -6.13 -29.46 41.52
CA GLN A 149 -7.23 -30.36 41.14
C GLN A 149 -8.52 -30.03 41.90
N ARG A 150 -8.45 -29.81 43.22
CA ARG A 150 -9.62 -29.39 44.01
C ARG A 150 -10.18 -28.05 43.54
N LEU A 151 -9.31 -27.08 43.26
CA LEU A 151 -9.73 -25.77 42.77
C LEU A 151 -10.40 -25.86 41.40
N TYR A 152 -9.82 -26.66 40.50
CA TYR A 152 -10.39 -26.90 39.17
C TYR A 152 -11.76 -27.57 39.26
N LYS A 153 -11.92 -28.61 40.09
CA LYS A 153 -13.21 -29.25 40.33
C LYS A 153 -14.25 -28.28 40.87
N LEU A 154 -13.88 -27.45 41.84
CA LEU A 154 -14.77 -26.40 42.37
C LEU A 154 -15.20 -25.42 41.28
N MET A 155 -14.28 -25.02 40.40
CA MET A 155 -14.59 -24.16 39.25
C MET A 155 -15.55 -24.84 38.26
N LEU A 156 -15.34 -26.11 37.93
CA LEU A 156 -16.24 -26.87 37.04
C LEU A 156 -17.66 -26.95 37.59
N GLU A 157 -17.82 -27.18 38.90
CA GLU A 157 -19.13 -27.25 39.57
C GLU A 157 -19.85 -25.89 39.54
N LYS A 158 -19.12 -24.80 39.81
CA LYS A 158 -19.71 -23.47 39.90
C LYS A 158 -19.90 -22.76 38.57
N LYS A 159 -19.11 -23.11 37.56
CA LYS A 159 -18.96 -22.45 36.25
C LYS A 159 -18.47 -21.00 36.32
N THR A 160 -19.00 -20.17 37.22
CA THR A 160 -18.55 -18.80 37.47
C THR A 160 -18.43 -18.53 38.97
N SER A 161 -17.40 -17.79 39.39
CA SER A 161 -17.19 -17.45 40.81
C SER A 161 -16.34 -16.22 40.99
N THR A 162 -16.54 -15.49 42.08
CA THR A 162 -15.65 -14.38 42.46
C THR A 162 -14.48 -14.86 43.30
N SER A 163 -13.38 -14.10 43.29
CA SER A 163 -12.23 -14.32 44.18
C SER A 163 -12.60 -14.33 45.68
N ARG A 164 -13.73 -13.74 46.08
CA ARG A 164 -14.22 -13.74 47.46
C ARG A 164 -14.95 -15.03 47.81
N GLU A 165 -15.80 -15.53 46.91
CA GLU A 165 -16.48 -16.82 47.06
C GLU A 165 -15.49 -17.97 47.10
N LEU A 166 -14.56 -18.02 46.14
CA LEU A 166 -13.53 -19.07 46.09
C LEU A 166 -12.66 -19.09 47.35
N ARG A 167 -12.40 -17.94 47.97
CA ARG A 167 -11.66 -17.88 49.24
C ARG A 167 -12.39 -18.55 50.40
N ARG A 168 -13.72 -18.45 50.45
CA ARG A 168 -14.54 -19.04 51.52
C ARG A 168 -14.58 -20.57 51.41
N GLU A 169 -14.55 -21.09 50.19
CA GLU A 169 -14.80 -22.51 49.93
C GLU A 169 -13.55 -23.33 49.67
N PHE A 170 -12.51 -22.74 49.07
CA PHE A 170 -11.28 -23.45 48.76
C PHE A 170 -10.37 -23.68 49.98
N ILE A 171 -10.76 -23.25 51.19
CA ILE A 171 -9.98 -23.27 52.44
C ILE A 171 -8.49 -22.97 52.14
N ALA A 172 -8.25 -21.86 51.45
CA ALA A 172 -6.90 -21.47 51.06
C ALA A 172 -6.13 -20.97 52.28
N THR A 173 -4.88 -21.40 52.45
CA THR A 173 -3.99 -20.85 53.49
C THR A 173 -3.70 -19.36 53.30
N SER A 174 -3.80 -18.82 52.07
CA SER A 174 -3.70 -17.39 51.81
C SER A 174 -4.37 -16.95 50.49
N SER A 175 -4.70 -15.65 50.38
CA SER A 175 -5.22 -15.05 49.13
C SER A 175 -4.23 -15.14 47.97
N LYS A 176 -2.92 -15.08 48.26
CA LYS A 176 -1.84 -15.20 47.26
C LYS A 176 -1.79 -16.62 46.68
N THR A 177 -2.01 -17.64 47.51
CA THR A 177 -2.02 -19.05 47.08
C THR A 177 -3.19 -19.34 46.14
N LEU A 178 -4.40 -18.83 46.43
CA LEU A 178 -5.55 -18.98 45.53
C LEU A 178 -5.28 -18.30 44.18
N GLN A 179 -4.84 -17.04 44.21
CA GLN A 179 -4.53 -16.28 42.99
C GLN A 179 -3.48 -17.00 42.13
N TRP A 180 -2.48 -17.60 42.78
CA TRP A 180 -1.47 -18.39 42.10
C TRP A 180 -2.04 -19.58 41.34
N HIS A 181 -2.90 -20.39 41.97
CA HIS A 181 -3.51 -21.55 41.31
C HIS A 181 -4.49 -21.13 40.21
N MET A 182 -5.24 -20.03 40.42
CA MET A 182 -6.10 -19.46 39.37
C MET A 182 -5.28 -18.96 38.17
N ASP A 183 -4.12 -18.36 38.40
CA ASP A 183 -3.23 -17.95 37.31
C ASP A 183 -2.71 -19.15 36.50
N ILE A 184 -2.50 -20.31 37.13
CA ILE A 184 -2.16 -21.56 36.44
C ILE A 184 -3.34 -22.06 35.60
N LEU A 185 -4.55 -22.14 36.17
CA LEU A 185 -5.75 -22.55 35.44
C LEU A 185 -6.04 -21.65 34.24
N ARG A 186 -5.77 -20.34 34.37
CA ARG A 186 -5.86 -19.38 33.28
C ARG A 186 -4.83 -19.62 32.18
N ARG A 187 -3.57 -19.87 32.55
CA ARG A 187 -2.50 -20.19 31.58
C ARG A 187 -2.73 -21.51 30.85
N LEU A 188 -3.41 -22.45 31.51
CA LEU A 188 -3.89 -23.69 30.92
C LEU A 188 -5.13 -23.51 30.04
N GLY A 189 -5.69 -22.30 29.93
CA GLY A 189 -6.87 -22.01 29.10
C GLY A 189 -8.17 -22.60 29.64
N LEU A 190 -8.22 -23.01 30.91
CA LEU A 190 -9.41 -23.64 31.51
C LEU A 190 -10.39 -22.62 32.10
N VAL A 191 -9.87 -21.46 32.50
CA VAL A 191 -10.61 -20.42 33.20
C VAL A 191 -10.24 -19.06 32.63
N ASP A 192 -11.23 -18.21 32.39
CA ASP A 192 -11.04 -16.80 32.10
C ASP A 192 -11.23 -15.97 33.37
N SER A 193 -10.67 -14.76 33.36
CA SER A 193 -10.85 -13.82 34.46
C SER A 193 -11.18 -12.43 33.95
N THR A 194 -12.23 -11.83 34.48
CA THR A 194 -12.56 -10.42 34.29
C THR A 194 -12.42 -9.70 35.63
N ARG A 195 -11.88 -8.48 35.61
CA ARG A 195 -11.82 -7.64 36.82
C ARG A 195 -12.95 -6.64 36.81
N VAL A 196 -13.70 -6.59 37.89
CA VAL A 196 -14.71 -5.56 38.15
C VAL A 196 -14.29 -4.87 39.45
N GLY A 197 -13.64 -3.70 39.33
CA GLY A 197 -12.98 -3.02 40.45
C GLY A 197 -11.89 -3.90 41.08
N ASN A 198 -11.92 -4.04 42.42
CA ASN A 198 -10.96 -4.85 43.18
C ASN A 198 -11.30 -6.35 43.25
N ILE A 199 -12.36 -6.79 42.55
CA ILE A 199 -12.82 -8.18 42.57
C ILE A 199 -12.55 -8.82 41.21
N ALA A 200 -11.77 -9.90 41.21
CA ALA A 200 -11.65 -10.78 40.06
C ALA A 200 -12.85 -11.74 40.03
N ARG A 201 -13.55 -11.78 38.89
CA ARG A 201 -14.56 -12.78 38.54
C ARG A 201 -13.91 -13.79 37.61
N TYR A 202 -14.10 -15.06 37.90
CA TYR A 202 -13.56 -16.17 37.13
C TYR A 202 -14.70 -16.97 36.50
N SER A 203 -14.49 -17.42 35.26
CA SER A 203 -15.45 -18.24 34.52
C SER A 203 -14.71 -19.40 33.86
N VAL A 204 -15.22 -20.62 33.99
CA VAL A 204 -14.74 -21.77 33.25
C VAL A 204 -15.02 -21.54 31.77
N ARG A 205 -14.03 -21.81 30.91
CA ARG A 205 -14.28 -21.87 29.46
C ARG A 205 -15.17 -23.06 29.18
N ASP A 206 -16.24 -22.86 28.43
CA ASP A 206 -17.14 -23.93 28.07
C ASP A 206 -16.69 -24.59 26.76
N CYS A 207 -17.06 -25.86 26.58
CA CYS A 207 -16.85 -26.61 25.35
C CYS A 207 -17.54 -25.94 24.15
N SER A 208 -18.66 -25.24 24.39
CA SER A 208 -19.38 -24.47 23.38
C SER A 208 -18.48 -23.49 22.60
N TYR A 209 -17.49 -22.87 23.26
CA TYR A 209 -16.52 -21.98 22.59
C TYR A 209 -15.75 -22.71 21.48
N TYR A 210 -15.21 -23.89 21.78
CA TYR A 210 -14.41 -24.67 20.81
C TYR A 210 -15.30 -25.30 19.73
N GLU A 211 -16.53 -25.67 20.07
CA GLU A 211 -17.50 -26.16 19.09
C GLU A 211 -17.93 -25.07 18.11
N GLU A 212 -18.17 -23.85 18.61
CA GLU A 212 -18.46 -22.70 17.75
C GLU A 212 -17.26 -22.38 16.87
N TRP A 213 -16.05 -22.36 17.43
CA TRP A 213 -14.83 -22.16 16.64
C TRP A 213 -14.69 -23.21 15.53
N SER A 214 -14.81 -24.49 15.88
CA SER A 214 -14.78 -25.58 14.92
C SER A 214 -15.88 -25.46 13.86
N ARG A 215 -17.11 -25.06 14.23
CA ARG A 215 -18.21 -24.82 13.28
C ARG A 215 -17.92 -23.66 12.31
N ARG A 216 -17.27 -22.59 12.77
CA ARG A 216 -16.85 -21.46 11.90
C ARG A 216 -15.78 -21.89 10.89
N ILE A 217 -14.88 -22.79 11.27
CA ILE A 217 -13.88 -23.34 10.35
C ILE A 217 -14.57 -24.32 9.39
N ALA A 218 -15.47 -25.17 9.90
CA ALA A 218 -16.21 -26.14 9.10
C ALA A 218 -17.16 -25.48 8.07
N SER A 219 -17.67 -24.26 8.32
CA SER A 219 -18.43 -23.53 7.31
C SER A 219 -17.58 -23.13 6.09
N LYS A 220 -16.25 -23.24 6.19
CA LYS A 220 -15.27 -23.08 5.11
C LYS A 220 -14.67 -24.43 4.68
N ALA A 221 -15.39 -25.55 4.85
CA ALA A 221 -14.88 -26.90 4.57
C ALA A 221 -14.33 -27.07 3.14
N GLU A 222 -14.89 -26.38 2.16
CA GLU A 222 -14.41 -26.38 0.77
C GLU A 222 -12.96 -25.86 0.63
N LEU A 223 -12.47 -25.10 1.61
CA LEU A 223 -11.10 -24.57 1.64
C LEU A 223 -10.12 -25.51 2.36
N LEU A 224 -10.59 -26.64 2.87
CA LEU A 224 -9.77 -27.60 3.62
C LEU A 224 -9.62 -28.90 2.84
N SER A 225 -8.43 -29.48 2.91
CA SER A 225 -8.18 -30.84 2.42
C SER A 225 -8.81 -31.89 3.35
N GLU A 226 -8.98 -33.12 2.86
CA GLU A 226 -9.51 -34.22 3.67
C GLU A 226 -8.71 -34.46 4.96
N SER A 227 -7.37 -34.32 4.91
CA SER A 227 -6.52 -34.44 6.10
C SER A 227 -6.76 -33.33 7.11
N GLU A 228 -6.97 -32.11 6.64
CA GLU A 228 -7.24 -30.94 7.50
C GLU A 228 -8.65 -30.99 8.10
N LEU A 229 -9.62 -31.58 7.39
CA LEU A 229 -10.94 -31.87 7.94
C LEU A 229 -10.88 -32.92 9.06
N ARG A 230 -10.07 -33.97 8.89
CA ARG A 230 -9.82 -34.94 9.97
C ARG A 230 -9.14 -34.29 11.17
N GLU A 231 -8.15 -33.44 10.93
CA GLU A 231 -7.48 -32.67 11.99
C GLU A 231 -8.45 -31.74 12.74
N LEU A 232 -9.39 -31.10 12.02
CA LEU A 232 -10.46 -30.29 12.62
C LEU A 232 -11.36 -31.13 13.53
N GLU A 233 -11.78 -32.31 13.08
CA GLU A 233 -12.59 -33.24 13.86
C GLU A 233 -11.84 -33.76 15.09
N GLU A 234 -10.56 -34.09 14.93
CA GLU A 234 -9.67 -34.52 16.01
C GLU A 234 -9.49 -33.41 17.06
N ALA A 235 -9.27 -32.16 16.64
CA ALA A 235 -9.14 -31.02 17.53
C ALA A 235 -10.45 -30.76 18.31
N ALA A 236 -11.60 -30.83 17.64
CA ALA A 236 -12.91 -30.70 18.28
C ALA A 236 -13.21 -31.86 19.25
N SER A 237 -12.81 -33.09 18.90
CA SER A 237 -12.91 -34.26 19.77
C SER A 237 -12.00 -34.11 21.01
N MET A 238 -10.76 -33.66 20.80
CA MET A 238 -9.78 -33.41 21.85
C MET A 238 -10.29 -32.36 22.84
N ALA A 239 -10.91 -31.28 22.35
CA ALA A 239 -11.51 -30.26 23.20
C ALA A 239 -12.67 -30.82 24.05
N ARG A 240 -13.60 -31.59 23.43
CA ARG A 240 -14.70 -32.26 24.15
C ARG A 240 -14.19 -33.21 25.23
N GLU A 241 -13.14 -33.95 24.93
CA GLU A 241 -12.56 -34.91 25.86
C GLU A 241 -11.81 -34.20 27.01
N ALA A 242 -11.16 -33.08 26.74
CA ALA A 242 -10.47 -32.30 27.76
C ALA A 242 -11.40 -31.85 28.90
N PHE A 243 -12.63 -31.45 28.59
CA PHE A 243 -13.61 -31.04 29.61
C PHE A 243 -14.17 -32.19 30.46
N LYS A 244 -13.96 -33.45 30.07
CA LYS A 244 -14.30 -34.62 30.89
C LYS A 244 -13.16 -35.01 31.84
N ARG A 245 -11.96 -34.46 31.66
CA ARG A 245 -10.80 -34.79 32.48
C ARG A 245 -10.91 -34.12 33.85
N SER A 246 -10.62 -34.89 34.89
CA SER A 246 -10.53 -34.37 36.26
C SER A 246 -9.17 -33.72 36.56
N ASP A 247 -8.13 -34.06 35.79
CA ASP A 247 -6.81 -33.47 35.91
C ASP A 247 -6.71 -32.17 35.13
N ALA A 248 -6.54 -31.05 35.84
CA ALA A 248 -6.42 -29.72 35.24
C ALA A 248 -5.24 -29.57 34.27
N VAL A 249 -4.10 -30.21 34.54
CA VAL A 249 -2.93 -30.07 33.66
C VAL A 249 -3.17 -30.84 32.37
N GLU A 250 -3.69 -32.06 32.45
CA GLU A 250 -4.04 -32.84 31.25
C GLU A 250 -5.12 -32.13 30.41
N ALA A 251 -6.21 -31.69 31.05
CA ALA A 251 -7.27 -30.95 30.40
C ALA A 251 -6.74 -29.70 29.67
N GLY A 252 -5.94 -28.89 30.37
CA GLY A 252 -5.40 -27.66 29.80
C GLY A 252 -4.43 -27.88 28.65
N LEU A 253 -3.58 -28.90 28.73
CA LEU A 253 -2.65 -29.24 27.65
C LEU A 253 -3.39 -29.78 26.42
N MET A 254 -4.47 -30.56 26.60
CA MET A 254 -5.32 -31.00 25.50
C MET A 254 -6.04 -29.82 24.83
N LEU A 255 -6.63 -28.90 25.62
CA LEU A 255 -7.26 -27.69 25.07
C LEU A 255 -6.28 -26.81 24.32
N ARG A 256 -5.05 -26.70 24.81
CA ARG A 256 -4.01 -25.93 24.13
C ARG A 256 -3.69 -26.52 22.77
N LYS A 257 -3.42 -27.83 22.69
CA LYS A 257 -3.17 -28.52 21.42
C LYS A 257 -4.35 -28.37 20.45
N ALA A 258 -5.58 -28.51 20.94
CA ALA A 258 -6.77 -28.26 20.14
C ALA A 258 -6.85 -26.81 19.65
N SER A 259 -6.51 -25.83 20.50
CA SER A 259 -6.48 -24.41 20.13
C SER A 259 -5.43 -24.11 19.06
N GLU A 260 -4.23 -24.69 19.19
CA GLU A 260 -3.14 -24.53 18.22
C GLU A 260 -3.58 -25.09 16.86
N ALA A 261 -4.12 -26.31 16.82
CA ALA A 261 -4.64 -26.91 15.58
C ALA A 261 -5.79 -26.10 14.96
N LEU A 262 -6.77 -25.66 15.77
CA LEU A 262 -7.89 -24.83 15.28
C LEU A 262 -7.41 -23.49 14.73
N SER A 263 -6.43 -22.85 15.38
CA SER A 263 -5.86 -21.58 14.92
C SER A 263 -5.12 -21.76 13.59
N GLU A 264 -4.28 -22.78 13.47
CA GLU A 264 -3.56 -23.07 12.22
C GLU A 264 -4.51 -23.37 11.06
N LEU A 265 -5.57 -24.13 11.32
CA LEU A 265 -6.60 -24.44 10.31
C LEU A 265 -7.41 -23.20 9.92
N GLU A 266 -7.76 -22.34 10.87
CA GLU A 266 -8.45 -21.07 10.60
C GLU A 266 -7.58 -20.15 9.73
N GLU A 267 -6.30 -19.97 10.09
CA GLU A 267 -5.34 -19.17 9.32
C GLU A 267 -5.18 -19.69 7.89
N LYS A 268 -5.05 -21.01 7.70
CA LYS A 268 -5.00 -21.63 6.37
C LYS A 268 -6.27 -21.38 5.56
N ALA A 269 -7.45 -21.57 6.16
CA ALA A 269 -8.72 -21.35 5.50
C ALA A 269 -8.91 -19.88 5.12
N GLU A 270 -8.53 -18.95 5.99
CA GLU A 270 -8.57 -17.50 5.70
C GLU A 270 -7.59 -17.11 4.60
N GLY A 271 -6.35 -17.59 4.65
CA GLY A 271 -5.35 -17.34 3.60
C GLY A 271 -5.83 -17.82 2.22
N ARG A 272 -6.44 -19.01 2.15
CA ARG A 272 -7.03 -19.57 0.92
C ARG A 272 -8.23 -18.78 0.43
N SER A 273 -9.10 -18.34 1.35
CA SER A 273 -10.24 -17.49 1.01
C SER A 273 -9.79 -16.17 0.39
N SER A 274 -8.80 -15.50 0.99
CA SER A 274 -8.21 -14.28 0.45
C SER A 274 -7.56 -14.51 -0.92
N ALA A 275 -6.84 -15.63 -1.10
CA ALA A 275 -6.21 -15.98 -2.36
C ALA A 275 -7.24 -16.17 -3.49
N LEU A 276 -8.35 -16.87 -3.23
CA LEU A 276 -9.42 -17.08 -4.22
C LEU A 276 -10.16 -15.79 -4.57
N SER A 277 -10.37 -14.91 -3.58
CA SER A 277 -10.93 -13.60 -3.80
C SER A 277 -10.05 -12.77 -4.75
N LEU A 278 -8.74 -12.73 -4.48
CA LEU A 278 -7.78 -12.05 -5.34
C LEU A 278 -7.74 -12.67 -6.74
N ALA A 279 -7.66 -14.00 -6.86
CA ALA A 279 -7.66 -14.68 -8.16
C ALA A 279 -8.92 -14.37 -8.98
N SER A 280 -10.09 -14.28 -8.33
CA SER A 280 -11.35 -13.90 -8.97
C SER A 280 -11.35 -12.44 -9.45
N GLU A 281 -10.72 -11.54 -8.71
CA GLU A 281 -10.54 -10.15 -9.11
C GLU A 281 -9.59 -10.02 -10.31
N LEU A 282 -8.45 -10.72 -10.28
CA LEU A 282 -7.51 -10.78 -11.40
C LEU A 282 -8.19 -11.35 -12.66
N ALA A 283 -9.07 -12.35 -12.51
CA ALA A 283 -9.81 -12.92 -13.64
C ALA A 283 -10.73 -11.88 -14.30
N LYS A 284 -11.42 -11.07 -13.48
CA LYS A 284 -12.25 -9.95 -13.98
C LYS A 284 -11.41 -8.90 -14.69
N ARG A 285 -10.20 -8.61 -14.19
CA ARG A 285 -9.27 -7.68 -14.83
C ARG A 285 -8.80 -8.18 -16.20
N VAL A 286 -8.41 -9.45 -16.30
CA VAL A 286 -8.04 -10.07 -17.60
C VAL A 286 -9.21 -10.04 -18.57
N GLU A 287 -10.42 -10.38 -18.11
CA GLU A 287 -11.62 -10.31 -18.94
C GLU A 287 -11.93 -8.88 -19.40
N GLY A 288 -11.72 -7.88 -18.53
CA GLY A 288 -11.80 -6.46 -18.88
C GLY A 288 -10.80 -6.08 -19.97
N LEU A 289 -9.53 -6.48 -19.81
CA LEU A 289 -8.48 -6.25 -20.80
C LEU A 289 -8.81 -6.91 -22.15
N LYS A 290 -9.33 -8.15 -22.15
CA LYS A 290 -9.75 -8.84 -23.38
C LYS A 290 -10.85 -8.07 -24.13
N ARG A 291 -11.80 -7.47 -23.40
CA ARG A 291 -12.85 -6.64 -24.01
C ARG A 291 -12.28 -5.36 -24.62
N GLU A 292 -11.36 -4.70 -23.92
CA GLU A 292 -10.64 -3.53 -24.44
C GLU A 292 -9.89 -3.87 -25.74
N LEU A 293 -9.25 -5.04 -25.80
CA LEU A 293 -8.47 -5.50 -26.95
C LEU A 293 -9.29 -6.18 -28.05
N SER A 294 -10.62 -6.20 -27.94
CA SER A 294 -11.48 -6.94 -28.88
C SER A 294 -11.39 -6.45 -30.33
N SER A 295 -11.02 -5.19 -30.56
CA SER A 295 -10.75 -4.64 -31.90
C SER A 295 -9.37 -5.05 -32.47
N GLU A 296 -8.49 -5.61 -31.63
CA GLU A 296 -7.10 -5.96 -31.95
C GLU A 296 -6.84 -7.46 -31.76
N PRO A 297 -7.22 -8.31 -32.73
CA PRO A 297 -7.20 -9.77 -32.56
C PRO A 297 -5.79 -10.33 -32.30
N GLU A 298 -4.75 -9.66 -32.76
CA GLU A 298 -3.36 -10.09 -32.55
C GLU A 298 -2.86 -9.78 -31.14
N LEU A 299 -3.22 -8.63 -30.57
CA LEU A 299 -2.95 -8.31 -29.16
C LEU A 299 -3.78 -9.17 -28.21
N LEU A 300 -5.04 -9.45 -28.58
CA LEU A 300 -5.89 -10.36 -27.81
C LEU A 300 -5.25 -11.75 -27.69
N LYS A 301 -4.74 -12.32 -28.79
CA LYS A 301 -4.03 -13.60 -28.79
C LYS A 301 -2.78 -13.59 -27.91
N LEU A 302 -2.06 -12.48 -27.83
CA LEU A 302 -0.89 -12.35 -26.95
C LEU A 302 -1.30 -12.40 -25.47
N VAL A 303 -2.37 -11.69 -25.09
CA VAL A 303 -2.91 -11.74 -23.72
C VAL A 303 -3.44 -13.14 -23.39
N GLU A 304 -4.17 -13.78 -24.30
CA GLU A 304 -4.66 -15.15 -24.10
C GLU A 304 -3.54 -16.20 -24.04
N GLY A 305 -2.47 -15.98 -24.80
CA GLY A 305 -1.29 -16.82 -24.84
C GLY A 305 -0.32 -16.55 -23.69
N ALA A 306 -0.49 -15.47 -22.93
CA ALA A 306 0.43 -15.05 -21.90
C ALA A 306 0.49 -16.06 -20.74
N GLU A 307 1.69 -16.27 -20.24
CA GLU A 307 1.94 -17.18 -19.12
C GLU A 307 1.14 -16.78 -17.88
N ALA A 308 1.06 -15.49 -17.57
CA ALA A 308 0.26 -14.96 -16.46
C ALA A 308 -1.23 -15.35 -16.55
N SER A 309 -1.82 -15.25 -17.74
CA SER A 309 -3.23 -15.62 -17.96
C SER A 309 -3.46 -17.12 -17.86
N ARG A 310 -2.49 -17.94 -18.31
CA ARG A 310 -2.52 -19.40 -18.12
C ARG A 310 -2.39 -19.79 -16.66
N LYS A 311 -1.39 -19.24 -15.95
CA LYS A 311 -1.20 -19.46 -14.51
C LYS A 311 -2.46 -19.10 -13.72
N LEU A 312 -3.11 -17.97 -14.04
CA LEU A 312 -4.36 -17.58 -13.40
C LEU A 312 -5.50 -18.59 -13.66
N ALA A 313 -5.65 -19.06 -14.90
CA ALA A 313 -6.63 -20.08 -15.24
C ALA A 313 -6.34 -21.41 -14.52
N ASP A 314 -5.06 -21.79 -14.43
CA ASP A 314 -4.61 -22.98 -13.71
C ASP A 314 -4.96 -22.85 -12.22
N VAL A 315 -4.67 -21.71 -11.58
CA VAL A 315 -5.05 -21.44 -10.19
C VAL A 315 -6.56 -21.59 -9.96
N LEU A 316 -7.39 -21.04 -10.86
CA LEU A 316 -8.85 -21.11 -10.74
C LEU A 316 -9.42 -22.51 -11.04
N SER A 317 -8.67 -23.34 -11.77
CA SER A 317 -9.03 -24.74 -12.02
C SER A 317 -8.67 -25.68 -10.88
N GLN A 318 -7.74 -25.26 -10.01
CA GLN A 318 -7.30 -26.07 -8.88
C GLN A 318 -8.40 -26.15 -7.80
N PRO A 319 -8.41 -27.23 -7.02
CA PRO A 319 -9.25 -27.30 -5.84
C PRO A 319 -8.94 -26.14 -4.87
N PRO A 320 -9.95 -25.52 -4.24
CA PRO A 320 -9.77 -24.33 -3.40
C PRO A 320 -8.71 -24.48 -2.29
N TRP A 321 -8.58 -25.68 -1.72
CA TRP A 321 -7.60 -26.00 -0.67
C TRP A 321 -6.13 -26.08 -1.14
N ARG A 322 -5.87 -26.05 -2.45
CA ARG A 322 -4.51 -26.03 -3.00
C ARG A 322 -4.00 -24.63 -3.33
N VAL A 323 -4.90 -23.64 -3.38
CA VAL A 323 -4.56 -22.28 -3.77
C VAL A 323 -3.77 -21.58 -2.65
N SER A 324 -2.64 -20.97 -2.98
CA SER A 324 -1.81 -20.22 -2.03
C SER A 324 -1.85 -18.73 -2.34
N LEU A 325 -1.86 -17.89 -1.30
CA LEU A 325 -1.88 -16.44 -1.47
C LEU A 325 -0.60 -15.91 -2.15
N GLU A 326 0.55 -16.51 -1.82
CA GLU A 326 1.84 -16.17 -2.43
C GLU A 326 1.83 -16.45 -3.94
N GLY A 327 1.34 -17.63 -4.36
CA GLY A 327 1.24 -17.96 -5.78
C GLY A 327 0.31 -17.02 -6.55
N VAL A 328 -0.81 -16.59 -5.96
CA VAL A 328 -1.71 -15.62 -6.61
C VAL A 328 -1.07 -14.23 -6.71
N ARG A 329 -0.26 -13.82 -5.74
CA ARG A 329 0.47 -12.53 -5.78
C ARG A 329 1.56 -12.49 -6.85
N GLU A 330 2.22 -13.61 -7.11
CA GLU A 330 3.16 -13.71 -8.24
C GLU A 330 2.43 -13.52 -9.57
N VAL A 331 1.27 -14.17 -9.73
CA VAL A 331 0.41 -13.99 -10.91
C VAL A 331 -0.07 -12.54 -11.04
N GLU A 332 -0.44 -11.87 -9.94
CA GLU A 332 -0.83 -10.46 -9.96
C GLU A 332 0.26 -9.55 -10.53
N GLN A 333 1.52 -9.76 -10.14
CA GLN A 333 2.65 -8.97 -10.63
C GLN A 333 2.88 -9.19 -12.13
N GLU A 334 2.90 -10.45 -12.57
CA GLU A 334 3.05 -10.78 -13.99
C GLU A 334 1.90 -10.21 -14.84
N LEU A 335 0.68 -10.23 -14.30
CA LEU A 335 -0.53 -9.74 -14.96
C LEU A 335 -0.57 -8.21 -15.02
N ALA A 336 -0.09 -7.51 -13.99
CA ALA A 336 0.06 -6.06 -14.02
C ALA A 336 1.03 -5.61 -15.11
N GLU A 337 2.14 -6.33 -15.29
CA GLU A 337 3.10 -6.06 -16.36
C GLU A 337 2.51 -6.37 -17.75
N LEU A 338 1.76 -7.47 -17.88
CA LEU A 338 1.03 -7.79 -19.11
C LEU A 338 0.00 -6.71 -19.47
N GLU A 339 -0.80 -6.26 -18.50
CA GLU A 339 -1.77 -5.17 -18.67
C GLU A 339 -1.09 -3.88 -19.14
N ARG A 340 0.02 -3.50 -18.50
CA ARG A 340 0.80 -2.32 -18.87
C ARG A 340 1.27 -2.41 -20.32
N ARG A 341 1.93 -3.52 -20.69
CA ARG A 341 2.44 -3.76 -22.04
C ARG A 341 1.32 -3.78 -23.08
N ALA A 342 0.19 -4.40 -22.79
CA ALA A 342 -0.95 -4.46 -23.71
C ALA A 342 -1.54 -3.08 -23.97
N ARG A 343 -1.70 -2.25 -22.93
CA ARG A 343 -2.20 -0.87 -23.07
C ARG A 343 -1.20 0.03 -23.81
N GLU A 344 0.10 -0.13 -23.55
CA GLU A 344 1.15 0.58 -24.30
C GLU A 344 1.14 0.20 -25.78
N ALA A 345 1.01 -1.08 -26.09
CA ALA A 345 0.89 -1.57 -27.46
C ALA A 345 -0.37 -1.01 -28.15
N LEU A 346 -1.51 -0.97 -27.46
CA LEU A 346 -2.74 -0.40 -28.01
C LEU A 346 -2.60 1.10 -28.32
N ARG A 347 -1.99 1.88 -27.42
CA ARG A 347 -1.69 3.29 -27.67
C ARG A 347 -0.73 3.48 -28.85
N ALA A 348 0.32 2.67 -28.92
CA ALA A 348 1.29 2.72 -30.01
C ALA A 348 0.59 2.38 -31.34
N LEU A 349 -0.22 1.32 -31.40
CA LEU A 349 -0.99 0.97 -32.61
C LEU A 349 -1.92 2.10 -33.06
N ALA A 350 -2.58 2.79 -32.14
CA ALA A 350 -3.39 3.96 -32.46
C ALA A 350 -2.52 5.05 -33.13
N ALA A 351 -1.36 5.37 -32.55
CA ALA A 351 -0.43 6.34 -33.13
C ALA A 351 0.10 5.91 -34.51
N VAL A 352 0.47 4.63 -34.69
CA VAL A 352 0.94 4.11 -35.99
C VAL A 352 -0.17 4.15 -37.06
N ARG A 353 -1.42 3.89 -36.67
CA ARG A 353 -2.57 4.02 -37.59
C ARG A 353 -2.76 5.47 -38.04
N SER A 354 -2.62 6.42 -37.13
CA SER A 354 -2.65 7.85 -37.47
C SER A 354 -1.47 8.25 -38.36
N PHE A 355 -0.27 7.72 -38.09
CA PHE A 355 0.91 7.92 -38.94
C PHE A 355 0.69 7.43 -40.39
N ARG A 356 -0.03 6.31 -40.57
CA ARG A 356 -0.39 5.80 -41.90
C ARG A 356 -1.30 6.76 -42.70
N LEU A 357 -1.90 7.77 -42.08
CA LEU A 357 -2.70 8.79 -42.78
C LEU A 357 -1.85 9.92 -43.36
N ILE A 358 -0.58 10.05 -42.98
CA ILE A 358 0.33 11.10 -43.49
C ILE A 358 0.39 11.10 -45.02
N PRO A 359 0.60 9.97 -45.72
CA PRO A 359 0.61 9.97 -47.19
C PRO A 359 -0.68 10.49 -47.83
N LYS A 360 -1.83 10.31 -47.17
CA LYS A 360 -3.12 10.85 -47.66
C LYS A 360 -3.23 12.35 -47.44
N ALA A 361 -2.69 12.86 -46.33
CA ALA A 361 -2.73 14.28 -45.99
C ALA A 361 -1.71 15.10 -46.80
N VAL A 362 -0.53 14.53 -47.06
CA VAL A 362 0.63 15.21 -47.66
C VAL A 362 0.91 14.75 -49.09
N GLY A 363 0.00 13.98 -49.69
CA GLY A 363 0.22 13.23 -50.93
C GLY A 363 0.62 14.03 -52.17
N SER A 364 0.45 15.36 -52.18
CA SER A 364 0.98 16.22 -53.25
C SER A 364 2.47 16.55 -53.11
N LEU A 365 3.06 16.37 -51.92
CA LEU A 365 4.45 16.68 -51.62
C LEU A 365 5.36 15.44 -51.56
N LEU A 366 4.78 14.26 -51.34
CA LEU A 366 5.50 12.99 -51.39
C LEU A 366 5.47 12.41 -52.81
N SER A 367 6.61 11.94 -53.30
CA SER A 367 6.64 11.11 -54.49
C SER A 367 5.95 9.77 -54.22
N ARG A 368 5.46 9.10 -55.28
CA ARG A 368 4.79 7.81 -55.15
C ARG A 368 5.63 6.76 -54.40
N GLY A 369 6.95 6.75 -54.61
CA GLY A 369 7.86 5.85 -53.90
C GLY A 369 7.99 6.17 -52.41
N GLU A 370 8.00 7.45 -52.03
CA GLU A 370 8.08 7.87 -50.62
C GLU A 370 6.78 7.59 -49.87
N ALA A 371 5.63 7.74 -50.53
CA ALA A 371 4.35 7.36 -49.94
C ALA A 371 4.27 5.86 -49.64
N GLU A 372 4.76 5.02 -50.57
CA GLU A 372 4.84 3.56 -50.39
C GLU A 372 5.83 3.18 -49.27
N GLU A 373 6.94 3.90 -49.13
CA GLU A 373 7.93 3.70 -48.06
C GLU A 373 7.34 3.97 -46.67
N VAL A 374 6.61 5.08 -46.50
CA VAL A 374 5.92 5.45 -45.24
C VAL A 374 4.85 4.42 -44.85
N GLU A 375 4.06 3.93 -45.82
CA GLU A 375 3.10 2.85 -45.54
C GLU A 375 3.78 1.54 -45.12
N ARG A 376 4.94 1.23 -45.72
CA ARG A 376 5.73 0.06 -45.36
C ARG A 376 6.30 0.17 -43.94
N GLU A 377 6.86 1.32 -43.58
CA GLU A 377 7.38 1.58 -42.24
C GLU A 377 6.28 1.50 -41.17
N ALA A 378 5.08 2.01 -41.46
CA ALA A 378 3.93 1.88 -40.58
C ALA A 378 3.53 0.41 -40.38
N ALA A 379 3.49 -0.39 -41.47
CA ALA A 379 3.19 -1.82 -41.37
C ALA A 379 4.26 -2.60 -40.59
N GLU A 380 5.54 -2.25 -40.76
CA GLU A 380 6.66 -2.85 -40.02
C GLU A 380 6.62 -2.45 -38.53
N ALA A 381 6.25 -1.21 -38.22
CA ALA A 381 6.03 -0.75 -36.85
C ALA A 381 4.88 -1.48 -36.15
N VAL A 382 3.76 -1.71 -36.84
CA VAL A 382 2.68 -2.58 -36.33
C VAL A 382 3.23 -3.98 -36.02
N ALA A 383 3.97 -4.58 -36.95
CA ALA A 383 4.55 -5.91 -36.74
C ALA A 383 5.53 -5.96 -35.55
N ASP A 384 6.34 -4.92 -35.35
CA ASP A 384 7.29 -4.85 -34.25
C ASP A 384 6.61 -4.68 -32.89
N ILE A 385 5.54 -3.86 -32.80
CA ILE A 385 4.71 -3.74 -31.60
C ILE A 385 4.12 -5.10 -31.23
N LEU A 386 3.60 -5.84 -32.21
CA LEU A 386 3.03 -7.18 -32.01
C LEU A 386 4.09 -8.23 -31.66
N ARG A 387 5.34 -8.06 -32.08
CA ARG A 387 6.48 -8.88 -31.65
C ARG A 387 6.98 -8.52 -30.24
N GLY A 388 6.41 -7.49 -29.61
CA GLY A 388 6.76 -7.06 -28.27
C GLY A 388 7.99 -6.16 -28.21
N VAL A 389 8.38 -5.53 -29.32
CA VAL A 389 9.38 -4.45 -29.30
C VAL A 389 8.81 -3.30 -28.46
N PRO A 390 9.60 -2.69 -27.55
CA PRO A 390 9.15 -1.55 -26.76
C PRO A 390 8.56 -0.45 -27.64
N SER A 391 7.36 0.03 -27.29
CA SER A 391 6.64 1.06 -28.04
C SER A 391 7.49 2.31 -28.27
N GLU A 392 8.24 2.74 -27.26
CA GLU A 392 9.18 3.87 -27.35
C GLU A 392 10.15 3.73 -28.51
N LYS A 393 10.79 2.57 -28.68
CA LYS A 393 11.74 2.32 -29.77
C LYS A 393 11.07 2.33 -31.14
N VAL A 394 9.84 1.81 -31.22
CA VAL A 394 9.06 1.83 -32.45
C VAL A 394 8.69 3.27 -32.82
N MET A 395 8.27 4.06 -31.83
CA MET A 395 7.91 5.47 -32.02
C MET A 395 9.13 6.33 -32.37
N GLU A 396 10.27 6.19 -31.69
CA GLU A 396 11.53 6.87 -32.03
C GLU A 396 11.90 6.67 -33.52
N ARG A 397 11.73 5.44 -34.02
CA ARG A 397 11.98 5.14 -35.44
C ARG A 397 10.99 5.86 -36.36
N LEU A 398 9.70 5.84 -36.02
CA LEU A 398 8.66 6.49 -36.82
C LEU A 398 8.77 8.01 -36.82
N TYR A 399 9.05 8.64 -35.68
CA TYR A 399 9.31 10.08 -35.59
C TYR A 399 10.60 10.47 -36.32
N GLY A 400 11.60 9.59 -36.33
CA GLY A 400 12.80 9.76 -37.14
C GLY A 400 12.62 9.57 -38.64
N SER A 401 11.44 9.09 -39.09
CA SER A 401 11.18 8.78 -40.49
C SER A 401 11.12 10.03 -41.37
N LYS A 402 11.40 9.84 -42.66
CA LYS A 402 11.27 10.90 -43.66
C LYS A 402 9.82 11.37 -43.80
N GLY A 403 8.85 10.46 -43.67
CA GLY A 403 7.43 10.78 -43.74
C GLY A 403 6.99 11.74 -42.64
N TYR A 404 7.47 11.53 -41.41
CA TYR A 404 7.16 12.43 -40.30
C TYR A 404 7.75 13.82 -40.50
N ARG A 405 9.02 13.91 -40.93
CA ARG A 405 9.67 15.22 -41.21
C ARG A 405 8.96 16.02 -42.29
N VAL A 406 8.54 15.37 -43.38
CA VAL A 406 7.77 16.03 -44.45
C VAL A 406 6.40 16.50 -43.95
N PHE A 407 5.79 15.76 -43.02
CA PHE A 407 4.56 16.19 -42.36
C PHE A 407 4.77 17.43 -41.48
N GLU A 408 5.82 17.46 -40.66
CA GLU A 408 6.19 18.64 -39.86
C GLU A 408 6.42 19.88 -40.74
N GLU A 409 7.16 19.73 -41.84
CA GLU A 409 7.39 20.81 -42.80
C GLU A 409 6.09 21.30 -43.44
N LEU A 410 5.16 20.41 -43.81
CA LEU A 410 3.84 20.79 -44.32
C LEU A 410 3.06 21.59 -43.27
N VAL A 411 3.00 21.10 -42.02
CA VAL A 411 2.28 21.78 -40.93
C VAL A 411 2.86 23.17 -40.70
N ALA A 412 4.19 23.29 -40.62
CA ALA A 412 4.86 24.58 -40.48
C ALA A 412 4.55 25.53 -41.65
N THR A 413 4.54 25.01 -42.88
CA THR A 413 4.18 25.78 -44.08
C THR A 413 2.73 26.25 -44.01
N LYS A 414 1.80 25.38 -43.64
CA LYS A 414 0.37 25.67 -43.52
C LYS A 414 0.07 26.70 -42.42
N LEU A 415 0.73 26.58 -41.28
CA LEU A 415 0.66 27.58 -40.21
C LEU A 415 1.21 28.94 -40.68
N GLY A 416 2.31 28.93 -41.45
CA GLY A 416 2.84 30.13 -42.11
C GLY A 416 1.84 30.78 -43.07
N GLU A 417 1.16 29.99 -43.91
CA GLU A 417 0.09 30.47 -44.80
C GLU A 417 -1.07 31.08 -44.01
N LEU A 418 -1.53 30.40 -42.95
CA LEU A 418 -2.60 30.89 -42.08
C LEU A 418 -2.23 32.22 -41.41
N LEU A 419 -1.00 32.34 -40.89
CA LEU A 419 -0.49 33.59 -40.32
C LEU A 419 -0.42 34.72 -41.35
N GLY A 420 0.00 34.40 -42.58
CA GLY A 420 -0.02 35.35 -43.69
C GLY A 420 -1.43 35.86 -43.98
N ARG A 421 -2.41 34.94 -44.07
CA ARG A 421 -3.82 35.30 -44.29
C ARG A 421 -4.42 36.09 -43.13
N VAL A 422 -4.10 35.75 -41.87
CA VAL A 422 -4.46 36.57 -40.70
C VAL A 422 -3.96 38.01 -40.88
N SER A 423 -2.68 38.18 -41.28
CA SER A 423 -2.10 39.51 -41.52
C SER A 423 -2.78 40.27 -42.65
N ASP A 424 -3.18 39.60 -43.73
CA ASP A 424 -3.90 40.23 -44.84
C ASP A 424 -5.30 40.71 -44.43
N ILE A 425 -6.00 39.92 -43.60
CA ILE A 425 -7.28 40.34 -43.01
C ILE A 425 -7.05 41.52 -42.04
N GLU A 426 -6.03 41.48 -41.18
CA GLU A 426 -5.70 42.59 -40.27
C GLU A 426 -5.50 43.91 -41.04
N ASN A 427 -4.81 43.85 -42.19
CA ASN A 427 -4.63 44.99 -43.09
C ASN A 427 -5.94 45.46 -43.74
N SER A 428 -6.78 44.52 -44.19
CA SER A 428 -8.07 44.82 -44.82
C SER A 428 -9.08 45.45 -43.85
N LEU A 429 -9.05 45.03 -42.58
CA LEU A 429 -9.90 45.60 -41.52
C LEU A 429 -9.60 47.07 -41.22
N GLN A 430 -8.42 47.58 -41.58
CA GLN A 430 -8.10 49.00 -41.44
C GLN A 430 -8.98 49.90 -42.32
N LEU A 431 -9.58 49.34 -43.38
CA LEU A 431 -10.43 50.04 -44.34
C LEU A 431 -11.91 50.12 -43.90
N LEU A 432 -12.28 49.50 -42.78
CA LEU A 432 -13.67 49.43 -42.29
C LEU A 432 -13.98 50.47 -41.22
N ALA A 433 -15.25 50.86 -41.12
CA ALA A 433 -15.76 51.73 -40.05
C ALA A 433 -15.61 51.08 -38.67
N ALA A 434 -15.43 51.90 -37.63
CA ALA A 434 -15.02 51.47 -36.28
C ALA A 434 -15.88 50.34 -35.68
N ASP A 435 -17.21 50.40 -35.80
CA ASP A 435 -18.12 49.40 -35.21
C ASP A 435 -18.06 48.02 -35.90
N HIS A 436 -17.84 48.00 -37.21
CA HIS A 436 -17.68 46.75 -37.98
C HIS A 436 -16.28 46.17 -37.77
N ARG A 437 -15.26 47.05 -37.74
CA ARG A 437 -13.87 46.71 -37.44
C ARG A 437 -13.71 46.03 -36.08
N LEU A 438 -14.40 46.49 -35.03
CA LEU A 438 -14.30 45.90 -33.69
C LEU A 438 -14.81 44.46 -33.62
N ARG A 439 -15.92 44.13 -34.31
CA ARG A 439 -16.46 42.75 -34.31
C ARG A 439 -15.58 41.80 -35.11
N ALA A 440 -15.08 42.24 -36.25
CA ALA A 440 -14.20 41.43 -37.07
C ALA A 440 -12.80 41.25 -36.42
N LEU A 441 -12.28 42.27 -35.72
CA LEU A 441 -11.06 42.14 -34.92
C LEU A 441 -11.20 41.15 -33.77
N ALA A 442 -12.36 41.10 -33.09
CA ALA A 442 -12.60 40.12 -32.04
C ALA A 442 -12.55 38.68 -32.60
N LYS A 443 -13.21 38.41 -33.74
CA LYS A 443 -13.13 37.11 -34.42
C LYS A 443 -11.71 36.78 -34.88
N LEU A 444 -11.03 37.74 -35.50
CA LEU A 444 -9.65 37.58 -35.96
C LEU A 444 -8.69 37.28 -34.80
N SER A 445 -8.91 37.89 -33.63
CA SER A 445 -8.10 37.64 -32.43
C SER A 445 -8.28 36.22 -31.87
N ALA A 446 -9.48 35.64 -32.00
CA ALA A 446 -9.74 34.25 -31.61
C ALA A 446 -9.03 33.28 -32.57
N VAL A 447 -9.16 33.51 -33.88
CA VAL A 447 -8.48 32.69 -34.90
C VAL A 447 -6.94 32.81 -34.76
N LYS A 448 -6.42 34.01 -34.53
CA LYS A 448 -4.99 34.25 -34.29
C LYS A 448 -4.48 33.54 -33.02
N ARG A 449 -5.33 33.39 -32.01
CA ARG A 449 -5.02 32.61 -30.81
C ARG A 449 -4.96 31.12 -31.13
N GLY A 450 -5.94 30.58 -31.85
CA GLY A 450 -5.93 29.18 -32.28
C GLY A 450 -4.72 28.84 -33.15
N VAL A 451 -4.33 29.71 -34.09
CA VAL A 451 -3.09 29.53 -34.89
C VAL A 451 -1.83 29.55 -34.00
N ARG A 452 -1.80 30.37 -32.94
CA ARG A 452 -0.66 30.40 -32.00
C ARG A 452 -0.60 29.15 -31.13
N GLU A 453 -1.74 28.71 -30.59
CA GLU A 453 -1.84 27.50 -29.79
C GLU A 453 -1.38 26.29 -30.61
N LEU A 454 -1.76 26.20 -31.89
CA LEU A 454 -1.25 25.19 -32.83
C LEU A 454 0.26 25.29 -33.11
N SER A 455 0.83 26.51 -33.10
CA SER A 455 2.28 26.71 -33.30
C SER A 455 3.13 26.41 -32.06
N GLU A 456 2.51 26.46 -30.89
CA GLU A 456 3.14 26.19 -29.59
C GLU A 456 2.86 24.77 -29.10
N ALA A 457 1.92 24.06 -29.72
CA ALA A 457 1.62 22.66 -29.45
C ALA A 457 2.86 21.80 -29.71
N SER A 458 3.30 21.06 -28.68
CA SER A 458 4.32 20.03 -28.85
C SER A 458 3.72 18.86 -29.62
N LEU A 459 4.39 18.47 -30.70
CA LEU A 459 4.09 17.27 -31.49
C LEU A 459 4.27 15.96 -30.71
N GLU A 460 4.87 16.03 -29.52
CA GLU A 460 4.97 14.92 -28.58
C GLU A 460 3.64 14.64 -27.87
N ASP A 461 2.76 15.64 -27.74
CA ASP A 461 1.52 15.58 -26.94
C ASP A 461 0.24 15.46 -27.77
N THR A 462 0.29 15.73 -29.08
CA THR A 462 -0.87 15.71 -29.99
C THR A 462 -0.64 14.78 -31.18
N THR A 463 -1.66 13.99 -31.53
CA THR A 463 -1.56 13.08 -32.68
C THR A 463 -1.64 13.84 -34.01
N PRO A 464 -1.04 13.33 -35.10
CA PRO A 464 -1.19 13.94 -36.43
C PRO A 464 -2.64 14.13 -36.90
N GLU A 465 -3.58 13.30 -36.41
CA GLU A 465 -5.01 13.43 -36.70
C GLU A 465 -5.65 14.65 -36.04
N GLU A 466 -5.39 14.85 -34.74
CA GLU A 466 -5.90 15.99 -33.97
C GLU A 466 -5.40 17.31 -34.55
N LEU A 467 -4.09 17.40 -34.83
CA LEU A 467 -3.48 18.57 -35.47
C LEU A 467 -4.08 18.91 -36.84
N LEU A 468 -4.33 17.90 -37.68
CA LEU A 468 -4.95 18.13 -39.00
C LEU A 468 -6.42 18.57 -38.90
N ALA A 469 -7.15 18.07 -37.91
CA ALA A 469 -8.54 18.46 -37.68
C ALA A 469 -8.63 19.92 -37.22
N GLU A 470 -7.78 20.30 -36.26
CA GLU A 470 -7.71 21.66 -35.73
C GLU A 470 -7.26 22.67 -36.81
N ILE A 471 -6.26 22.33 -37.64
CA ILE A 471 -5.84 23.19 -38.77
C ILE A 471 -7.00 23.42 -39.75
N LYS A 472 -7.79 22.40 -40.07
CA LYS A 472 -8.95 22.54 -40.96
C LYS A 472 -10.07 23.39 -40.37
N GLU A 473 -10.29 23.29 -39.07
CA GLU A 473 -11.27 24.13 -38.37
C GLU A 473 -10.87 25.60 -38.42
N VAL A 474 -9.59 25.88 -38.11
CA VAL A 474 -9.01 27.23 -38.22
C VAL A 474 -9.05 27.74 -39.67
N GLU A 475 -8.74 26.91 -40.67
CA GLU A 475 -8.85 27.28 -42.09
C GLU A 475 -10.28 27.68 -42.49
N ARG A 476 -11.29 26.96 -41.98
CA ARG A 476 -12.71 27.25 -42.21
C ARG A 476 -13.11 28.58 -41.58
N GLU A 477 -12.80 28.76 -40.30
CA GLU A 477 -13.12 30.00 -39.57
C GLU A 477 -12.48 31.22 -40.23
N LEU A 478 -11.22 31.07 -40.66
CA LEU A 478 -10.49 32.14 -41.31
C LEU A 478 -11.07 32.46 -42.69
N LYS A 479 -11.50 31.46 -43.45
CA LYS A 479 -12.18 31.67 -44.74
C LYS A 479 -13.53 32.37 -44.59
N GLU A 480 -14.34 31.97 -43.61
CA GLU A 480 -15.62 32.64 -43.31
C GLU A 480 -15.40 34.13 -42.95
N LEU A 481 -14.31 34.41 -42.22
CA LEU A 481 -13.93 35.78 -41.88
C LEU A 481 -13.42 36.57 -43.10
N GLU A 482 -12.60 35.97 -43.96
CA GLU A 482 -12.15 36.61 -45.22
C GLU A 482 -13.33 37.00 -46.11
N GLU A 483 -14.29 36.10 -46.31
CA GLU A 483 -15.48 36.35 -47.13
C GLU A 483 -16.32 37.48 -46.54
N ALA A 484 -16.57 37.47 -45.22
CA ALA A 484 -17.32 38.53 -44.55
C ALA A 484 -16.62 39.90 -44.65
N VAL A 485 -15.31 39.95 -44.45
CA VAL A 485 -14.53 41.19 -44.57
C VAL A 485 -14.48 41.68 -46.02
N ALA A 486 -14.31 40.77 -46.99
CA ALA A 486 -14.32 41.11 -48.40
C ALA A 486 -15.67 41.69 -48.84
N GLU A 487 -16.80 41.09 -48.43
CA GLU A 487 -18.14 41.62 -48.72
C GLU A 487 -18.35 43.02 -48.13
N GLU A 488 -17.89 43.26 -46.89
CA GLU A 488 -17.99 44.58 -46.26
C GLU A 488 -17.10 45.61 -46.95
N VAL A 489 -15.85 45.28 -47.27
CA VAL A 489 -14.93 46.16 -48.01
C VAL A 489 -15.50 46.48 -49.39
N LEU A 490 -16.01 45.47 -50.13
CA LEU A 490 -16.65 45.65 -51.43
C LEU A 490 -17.90 46.53 -51.34
N SER A 491 -18.69 46.42 -50.27
CA SER A 491 -19.84 47.28 -50.00
C SER A 491 -19.41 48.74 -49.75
N VAL A 492 -18.38 48.97 -48.93
CA VAL A 492 -17.81 50.30 -48.66
C VAL A 492 -17.28 50.93 -49.94
N VAL A 493 -16.49 50.18 -50.70
CA VAL A 493 -15.89 50.63 -51.95
C VAL A 493 -16.95 50.87 -53.03
N SER A 494 -17.95 50.00 -53.17
CA SER A 494 -19.06 50.19 -54.11
C SER A 494 -19.92 51.41 -53.77
N ARG A 495 -20.12 51.72 -52.49
CA ARG A 495 -20.76 52.98 -52.06
C ARG A 495 -19.90 54.20 -52.36
N ALA A 496 -18.57 54.09 -52.24
CA ALA A 496 -17.64 55.17 -52.56
C ALA A 496 -17.54 55.45 -54.07
N VAL A 497 -17.74 54.42 -54.91
CA VAL A 497 -17.60 54.47 -56.38
C VAL A 497 -18.94 54.69 -57.12
N ARG A 498 -20.10 54.45 -56.48
CA ARG A 498 -21.41 54.72 -57.11
C ARG A 498 -21.59 56.20 -57.46
N GLY A 499 -21.31 56.52 -58.71
CA GLY A 499 -21.72 57.76 -59.39
C GLY A 499 -20.63 58.68 -59.92
N ARG A 500 -19.33 58.40 -59.77
CA ARG A 500 -18.24 59.23 -60.34
C ARG A 500 -16.97 58.43 -60.67
N GLU A 501 -16.21 58.86 -61.68
CA GLU A 501 -14.79 58.52 -61.82
C GLU A 501 -14.03 59.13 -60.63
N VAL A 502 -13.50 58.29 -59.74
CA VAL A 502 -12.79 58.72 -58.54
C VAL A 502 -11.28 58.64 -58.78
N SER A 503 -10.56 59.73 -58.60
CA SER A 503 -9.09 59.73 -58.74
C SER A 503 -8.40 59.00 -57.60
N ARG A 504 -7.16 58.50 -57.81
CA ARG A 504 -6.36 57.79 -56.80
C ARG A 504 -6.18 58.57 -55.49
N ARG A 505 -6.16 59.91 -55.56
CA ARG A 505 -6.08 60.81 -54.41
C ARG A 505 -7.41 60.94 -53.66
N GLU A 506 -8.53 61.07 -54.35
CA GLU A 506 -9.85 61.12 -53.72
C GLU A 506 -10.23 59.83 -53.01
N LEU A 507 -9.79 58.68 -53.53
CA LEU A 507 -10.03 57.40 -52.86
C LEU A 507 -9.23 57.28 -51.56
N ALA A 508 -7.99 57.78 -51.53
CA ALA A 508 -7.13 57.81 -50.34
C ALA A 508 -7.69 58.74 -49.25
N GLU A 509 -8.18 59.93 -49.63
CA GLU A 509 -8.81 60.87 -48.69
C GLU A 509 -10.13 60.32 -48.11
N LYS A 510 -10.98 59.69 -48.93
CA LYS A 510 -12.26 59.13 -48.47
C LYS A 510 -12.11 57.89 -47.58
N LEU A 511 -11.05 57.12 -47.76
CA LEU A 511 -10.72 55.97 -46.92
C LEU A 511 -9.93 56.34 -45.66
N GLY A 512 -9.51 57.61 -45.52
CA GLY A 512 -8.71 58.07 -44.38
C GLY A 512 -7.37 57.35 -44.23
N ALA A 513 -6.78 56.90 -45.35
CA ALA A 513 -5.59 56.04 -45.37
C ALA A 513 -4.52 56.58 -46.33
N GLY A 514 -3.25 56.28 -46.09
CA GLY A 514 -2.13 56.71 -46.96
C GLY A 514 -2.23 56.12 -48.38
N GLU A 515 -1.61 56.78 -49.37
CA GLU A 515 -1.68 56.42 -50.81
C GLU A 515 -1.36 54.94 -51.11
N LYS A 516 -0.47 54.29 -50.33
CA LYS A 516 -0.14 52.86 -50.49
C LYS A 516 -1.32 51.94 -50.18
N THR A 517 -2.12 52.28 -49.17
CA THR A 517 -3.32 51.54 -48.74
C THR A 517 -4.47 51.71 -49.75
N ALA A 518 -4.60 52.89 -50.34
CA ALA A 518 -5.56 53.15 -51.42
C ALA A 518 -5.21 52.40 -52.71
N LEU A 519 -3.91 52.27 -53.02
CA LEU A 519 -3.40 51.42 -54.12
C LEU A 519 -3.71 49.93 -53.91
N ALA A 520 -3.60 49.44 -52.67
CA ALA A 520 -4.00 48.06 -52.33
C ALA A 520 -5.52 47.84 -52.50
N ALA A 521 -6.35 48.80 -52.07
CA ALA A 521 -7.80 48.76 -52.25
C ALA A 521 -8.22 48.81 -53.74
N LEU A 522 -7.49 49.56 -54.59
CA LEU A 522 -7.69 49.56 -56.04
C LEU A 522 -7.24 48.25 -56.69
N SER A 523 -6.12 47.65 -56.24
CA SER A 523 -5.69 46.33 -56.72
C SER A 523 -6.67 45.22 -56.34
N LEU A 524 -7.30 45.33 -55.15
CA LEU A 524 -8.39 44.44 -54.73
C LEU A 524 -9.66 44.63 -55.59
N LEU A 525 -9.98 45.86 -55.99
CA LEU A 525 -11.05 46.17 -56.95
C LEU A 525 -10.78 45.60 -58.34
N GLU A 526 -9.56 45.77 -58.87
CA GLU A 526 -9.15 45.20 -60.16
C GLU A 526 -9.19 43.67 -60.13
N ARG A 527 -8.77 43.05 -59.01
CA ARG A 527 -8.90 41.60 -58.78
C ARG A 527 -10.35 41.15 -58.63
N ALA A 528 -11.22 41.95 -58.00
CA ALA A 528 -12.64 41.65 -57.85
C ALA A 528 -13.41 41.79 -59.17
N GLN A 529 -13.09 42.79 -60.00
CA GLN A 529 -13.62 42.93 -61.36
C GLN A 529 -13.13 41.80 -62.28
N LEU A 530 -11.86 41.38 -62.15
CA LEU A 530 -11.34 40.18 -62.80
C LEU A 530 -12.04 38.91 -62.32
N ALA A 531 -12.38 38.80 -61.02
CA ALA A 531 -13.14 37.68 -60.49
C ALA A 531 -14.58 37.65 -61.05
N GLU A 532 -15.24 38.80 -61.21
CA GLU A 532 -16.56 38.90 -61.84
C GLU A 532 -16.51 38.52 -63.33
N VAL A 533 -15.43 38.88 -64.05
CA VAL A 533 -15.16 38.45 -65.44
C VAL A 533 -14.88 36.95 -65.51
N VAL A 534 -14.12 36.38 -64.57
CA VAL A 534 -13.82 34.93 -64.52
C VAL A 534 -15.05 34.10 -64.16
N VAL A 535 -15.93 34.59 -63.27
CA VAL A 535 -17.22 33.95 -62.96
C VAL A 535 -18.18 34.02 -64.14
N ARG A 536 -18.14 35.08 -64.96
CA ARG A 536 -18.89 35.17 -66.22
C ARG A 536 -18.34 34.23 -67.30
N ILE A 537 -17.02 34.10 -67.42
CA ILE A 537 -16.35 33.19 -68.37
C ILE A 537 -16.60 31.72 -68.00
N LYS A 538 -16.75 31.37 -66.72
CA LYS A 538 -17.11 29.99 -66.29
C LYS A 538 -18.61 29.66 -66.44
N ARG A 539 -19.48 30.64 -66.73
CA ARG A 539 -20.94 30.46 -66.88
C ARG A 539 -21.40 30.37 -68.35
N VAL A 540 -20.53 30.66 -69.31
CA VAL A 540 -20.70 30.40 -70.76
C VAL A 540 -19.93 29.14 -71.09
#